data_AF-A0A819YX56-F1
#
_entry.id   AF-A0A819YX56-F1
#
_cell.length_a   1.000
_cell.length_b   1.000
_cell.length_c   1.000
_cell.angle_alpha   90.00
_cell.angle_beta   90.00
_cell.angle_gamma   90.00
#
_symmetry.space_group_name_H-M   'P 1'
#
loop_
_entity.id
_entity.type
_entity.pdbx_description
1 polymer ?
#
loop_
_entity_poly.entity_id
_entity_poly.type
_entity_poly.pdbx_seq_one_letter_code
_entity_poly.pdbx_strand_id
1 'polypeptide(L)' 'MPHDLENDMKEPPTLIDERILDRIQGSIIGMAIGDALGAHVEFRPRQFLVEYPVTDFQAGGTWGLKKGQ' A
#
# COMPACT_ATOMS: atom_id res chain seq x y z
N MET A 1 -15.38 -4.20 -24.48
CA MET A 1 -16.75 -3.88 -24.07
C MET A 1 -16.87 -4.30 -22.61
N PRO A 2 -17.26 -3.43 -21.68
CA PRO A 2 -17.26 -3.71 -20.22
C PRO A 2 -18.06 -4.95 -19.81
N HIS A 3 -19.07 -5.31 -20.61
CA HIS A 3 -19.97 -6.43 -20.34
C HIS A 3 -19.33 -7.81 -20.52
N ASP A 4 -18.33 -7.92 -21.39
CA ASP A 4 -17.58 -9.18 -21.59
C ASP A 4 -16.66 -9.43 -20.39
N LEU A 5 -16.07 -8.37 -19.82
CA LEU A 5 -15.26 -8.42 -18.60
C LEU A 5 -16.10 -8.78 -17.36
N GLU A 6 -17.36 -8.33 -17.29
CA GLU A 6 -18.28 -8.68 -16.20
C GLU A 6 -18.64 -10.18 -16.18
N ASN A 7 -18.74 -10.82 -17.35
CA ASN A 7 -19.07 -12.24 -17.42
C ASN A 7 -17.89 -13.13 -17.00
N ASP A 8 -16.65 -12.74 -17.33
CA ASP A 8 -15.43 -13.46 -16.93
C ASP A 8 -15.16 -13.40 -15.41
N MET A 9 -15.74 -12.44 -14.70
CA MET A 9 -15.57 -12.27 -13.25
C MET A 9 -16.65 -12.95 -12.39
N LYS A 10 -17.65 -13.61 -13.00
CA LYS A 10 -18.74 -14.26 -12.25
C LYS A 10 -18.30 -15.49 -11.46
N GLU A 11 -17.27 -16.18 -11.93
CA GLU A 11 -16.70 -17.33 -11.23
C GLU A 11 -15.19 -17.14 -11.06
N PRO A 12 -14.63 -17.49 -9.89
CA PRO A 12 -13.20 -17.43 -9.69
C PRO A 12 -12.50 -18.40 -10.65
N PRO A 13 -11.35 -18.02 -11.22
CA PRO A 13 -10.61 -18.90 -12.10
C PRO A 13 -10.25 -20.20 -11.36
N THR A 14 -10.43 -21.33 -12.05
CA THR A 14 -10.16 -22.68 -11.50
C THR A 14 -8.67 -22.96 -11.32
N LEU A 15 -7.82 -22.16 -11.95
CA LEU A 15 -6.36 -22.17 -11.82
C LEU A 15 -5.88 -20.75 -11.58
N ILE A 16 -5.11 -20.57 -10.50
CA ILE A 16 -4.50 -19.29 -10.16
C ILE A 16 -3.04 -19.33 -10.61
N ASP A 17 -2.59 -18.35 -11.39
CA ASP A 17 -1.14 -18.13 -11.58
C ASP A 17 -0.61 -17.49 -10.29
N GLU A 18 0.14 -18.27 -9.51
CA GLU A 18 0.74 -17.85 -8.24
C GLU A 18 1.54 -16.54 -8.36
N ARG A 19 2.16 -16.26 -9.50
CA ARG A 19 2.91 -15.00 -9.71
C ARG A 19 1.99 -13.81 -9.90
N ILE A 20 0.81 -14.02 -10.50
CA ILE A 20 -0.21 -12.97 -10.61
C ILE A 20 -0.82 -12.71 -9.23
N LEU A 21 -1.14 -13.77 -8.49
CA LEU A 21 -1.66 -13.66 -7.13
C LEU A 21 -0.68 -12.90 -6.22
N ASP A 22 0.60 -13.27 -6.23
CA ASP A 22 1.67 -12.61 -5.46
C ASP A 22 1.74 -11.11 -5.77
N ARG A 23 1.65 -10.72 -7.06
CA ARG A 23 1.64 -9.31 -7.46
C ARG A 23 0.40 -8.57 -6.98
N ILE A 24 -0.77 -9.19 -7.05
CA ILE A 24 -2.02 -8.58 -6.58
C ILE A 24 -1.94 -8.36 -5.07
N GLN A 25 -1.58 -9.40 -4.31
CA GLN A 25 -1.43 -9.30 -2.86
C GLN A 25 -0.36 -8.28 -2.47
N GLY A 26 0.81 -8.35 -3.11
CA GLY A 26 1.92 -7.43 -2.89
C GLY A 26 1.55 -5.98 -3.20
N SER A 27 0.70 -5.72 -4.20
CA SER A 27 0.24 -4.36 -4.50
C SER A 27 -0.69 -3.80 -3.43
N ILE A 28 -1.64 -4.60 -2.94
CA ILE A 28 -2.60 -4.18 -1.91
C ILE A 28 -1.87 -3.98 -0.58
N ILE A 29 -1.03 -4.95 -0.20
CA ILE A 29 -0.24 -4.89 1.04
C ILE A 29 0.79 -3.75 0.95
N GLY A 30 1.49 -3.63 -0.17
CA GLY A 30 2.49 -2.59 -0.40
C GLY A 30 1.90 -1.18 -0.38
N MET A 31 0.67 -1.01 -0.89
CA MET A 31 -0.06 0.25 -0.76
C MET A 31 -0.29 0.62 0.71
N ALA A 32 -0.80 -0.31 1.53
CA ALA A 32 -1.02 -0.07 2.95
C ALA A 32 0.29 0.19 3.71
N ILE A 33 1.37 -0.52 3.38
CA ILE A 33 2.71 -0.28 3.95
C ILE A 33 3.21 1.12 3.57
N GLY A 34 3.05 1.53 2.31
CA GLY A 34 3.46 2.85 1.83
C GLY A 34 2.72 3.99 2.54
N ASP A 35 1.42 3.83 2.75
CA ASP A 35 0.59 4.77 3.50
C ASP A 35 1.07 4.91 4.96
N ALA A 36 1.18 3.81 5.70
CA ALA A 36 1.63 3.81 7.10
C ALA A 36 3.06 4.38 7.28
N LEU A 37 3.96 4.17 6.31
CA LEU A 37 5.30 4.78 6.32
C LEU A 37 5.23 6.30 6.03
N GLY A 38 4.38 6.71 5.09
CA GLY A 38 4.30 8.10 4.61
C GLY A 38 3.52 9.03 5.55
N ALA A 39 2.45 8.54 6.18
CA ALA A 39 1.53 9.35 7.00
C ALA A 39 2.23 10.09 8.15
N HIS A 40 3.28 9.50 8.72
CA HIS A 40 4.06 10.08 9.82
C HIS A 40 4.83 11.34 9.44
N VAL A 41 5.19 11.45 8.16
CA VAL A 41 5.96 12.57 7.61
C VAL A 41 5.12 13.43 6.67
N GLU A 42 3.81 13.23 6.65
CA GLU A 42 2.90 14.03 5.84
C GLU A 42 3.00 15.51 6.20
N PHE A 43 3.00 16.37 5.18
CA PHE A 43 3.19 17.83 5.28
C PHE A 43 4.55 18.29 5.82
N ARG A 44 5.55 17.40 5.95
CA ARG A 44 6.93 17.80 6.26
C ARG A 44 7.65 18.28 4.99
N PRO A 45 8.51 19.31 5.10
CA PRO A 45 9.33 19.75 3.97
C PRO A 45 10.34 18.67 3.60
N ARG A 46 10.78 18.63 2.33
CA ARG A 46 11.74 17.62 1.86
C ARG A 46 13.04 17.60 2.66
N GLN A 47 13.51 18.75 3.15
CA GLN A 47 14.71 18.88 3.98
C GLN A 47 14.60 18.07 5.28
N PHE A 48 13.40 18.00 5.86
CA PHE A 48 13.15 17.17 7.05
C PHE A 48 13.44 15.70 6.78
N LEU A 49 13.09 15.18 5.60
CA LEU A 49 13.34 13.78 5.22
C LEU A 49 14.80 13.48 4.91
N VAL A 50 15.59 14.51 4.58
CA VAL A 50 17.05 14.36 4.39
C VAL A 50 17.74 14.22 5.74
N GLU A 51 17.31 15.01 6.73
CA GLU A 51 17.85 14.97 8.10
C GLU A 51 17.31 13.77 8.91
N TYR A 52 16.03 13.43 8.71
CA TYR A 52 15.29 12.38 9.42
C TYR A 52 14.65 11.40 8.43
N PRO A 53 15.45 10.52 7.79
CA PRO A 53 14.92 9.57 6.81
C PRO A 53 13.98 8.54 7.46
N VAL A 54 12.91 8.20 6.75
CA VAL A 54 12.00 7.11 7.13
C VAL A 54 12.70 5.78 6.82
N THR A 55 13.06 5.05 7.87
CA THR A 55 13.80 3.77 7.79
C THR A 55 13.06 2.60 8.42
N ASP A 56 12.00 2.88 9.19
CA ASP A 56 11.10 1.91 9.84
C ASP A 56 9.76 2.61 10.11
N PHE A 57 8.74 1.86 10.52
CA PHE A 57 7.51 2.44 11.03
C PHE A 57 7.78 3.28 12.29
N GLN A 58 7.13 4.43 12.35
CA GLN A 58 7.23 5.38 13.47
C GLN A 58 5.85 5.58 14.09
N ALA A 59 5.78 6.24 15.24
CA ALA A 59 4.52 6.70 15.83
C ALA A 59 4.49 8.24 15.83
N GLY A 60 3.31 8.84 15.95
CA GLY A 60 3.12 10.28 15.98
C GLY A 60 2.76 10.86 14.61
N GLY A 61 3.55 11.83 14.13
CA GLY A 61 3.25 12.56 12.90
C GLY A 61 2.09 13.55 13.03
N THR A 62 1.60 14.05 11.89
CA THR A 62 0.53 15.06 11.83
C THR A 62 -0.75 14.60 12.52
N TRP A 63 -1.03 13.29 12.48
CA TRP A 63 -2.28 12.70 12.96
C TRP A 63 -2.15 11.95 14.29
N GLY A 64 -0.94 11.88 14.88
CA GLY A 64 -0.73 11.18 16.15
C GLY A 64 -0.94 9.66 16.08
N LEU A 65 -0.54 9.02 14.98
CA LEU A 65 -0.78 7.61 14.70
C LEU A 65 0.09 6.67 15.55
N LYS A 66 -0.35 5.41 15.69
CA LYS A 66 0.47 4.34 16.25
C LYS A 66 1.43 3.80 15.20
N LYS A 67 2.47 3.08 15.67
CA LYS A 67 3.43 2.43 14.78
C LYS A 67 2.74 1.43 13.84
N GLY A 68 2.85 1.66 12.53
CA GLY A 68 2.30 0.82 11.47
C GLY A 68 0.81 1.04 11.18
N GLN A 69 0.22 2.12 11.72
CA GLN A 69 -1.16 2.51 11.48
C GLN A 69 -1.24 3.58 10.38
#